data_AF-A0A1G7LVA2-F1
#
_entry.id   AF-A0A1G7LVA2-F1
#
_cell.length_a   1.000
_cell.length_b   1.000
_cell.length_c   1.000
_cell.angle_alpha   90.00
_cell.angle_beta   90.00
_cell.angle_gamma   90.00
#
_symmetry.space_group_name_H-M   'P 1'
#
loop_
_entity.id
_entity.type
_entity.pdbx_description
1 polymer ?
#
loop_
_entity_poly.entity_id
_entity_poly.type
_entity_poly.pdbx_seq_one_letter_code
_entity_poly.pdbx_strand_id
1 'polypeptide(L)'
;MSVAAAANQQQNLTAAESDPQTLGWMQGFPPPQDRTITFQNGSFRSFPELRWAWSNIRQLVPTVNVWRGAGPASVLPREDRDIGASASVTMDGRPMTFARMLEETYADGIAVLHRGKLIYERYFGALRPHKPHIAMSVTKSFTGTLAGILIAEGKIVHGSARRSATTAASTAARSYRLKWSRTSRAAAIPGNSSLPATPRCQGRPTAINGG
;
A
#
# COMPACT_ATOMS: atom_id res chain seq x y z
N MET A 1 22.07 -10.68 26.73
CA MET A 1 20.60 -10.70 26.66
C MET A 1 20.19 -10.42 25.22
N SER A 2 20.05 -11.47 24.40
CA SER A 2 19.65 -11.35 23.00
C SER A 2 18.12 -11.29 22.96
N VAL A 3 17.57 -10.17 22.48
CA VAL A 3 16.16 -10.09 22.11
C VAL A 3 15.99 -10.83 20.79
N ALA A 4 15.68 -12.13 20.89
CA ALA A 4 15.17 -12.89 19.76
C ALA A 4 13.85 -12.25 19.32
N ALA A 5 13.81 -11.76 18.07
CA ALA A 5 12.57 -11.43 17.41
C ALA A 5 11.73 -12.72 17.34
N ALA A 6 10.60 -12.74 18.04
CA ALA A 6 9.61 -13.79 17.88
C ALA A 6 9.12 -13.74 16.43
N ALA A 7 9.64 -14.66 15.60
CA ALA A 7 9.07 -14.95 14.31
C ALA A 7 7.66 -15.52 14.59
N ASN A 8 6.64 -14.70 14.38
CA ASN A 8 5.25 -15.11 14.50
C ASN A 8 5.04 -16.25 13.50
N GLN A 9 4.73 -17.45 13.99
CA GLN A 9 4.46 -18.63 13.17
C GLN A 9 3.31 -18.27 12.23
N GLN A 10 3.61 -18.02 10.96
CA GLN A 10 2.61 -17.92 9.91
C GLN A 10 1.79 -19.21 9.95
N GLN A 11 0.56 -19.14 10.43
CA GLN A 11 -0.37 -20.26 10.32
C GLN A 11 -0.47 -20.60 8.83
N ASN A 12 -0.14 -21.84 8.48
CA ASN A 12 -0.14 -22.39 7.12
C ASN A 12 -1.58 -22.59 6.60
N LEU A 13 -2.45 -21.59 6.71
CA LEU A 13 -3.81 -21.65 6.19
C LEU A 13 -3.75 -21.54 4.67
N THR A 14 -4.38 -22.47 3.95
CA THR A 14 -4.56 -22.34 2.51
C THR A 14 -5.40 -21.12 2.13
N ALA A 15 -5.47 -20.77 0.85
CA ALA A 15 -6.32 -19.68 0.37
C ALA A 15 -7.81 -19.85 0.73
N ALA A 16 -8.30 -21.09 0.82
CA ALA A 16 -9.67 -21.42 1.20
C ALA A 16 -9.88 -21.32 2.72
N GLU A 17 -8.94 -21.82 3.51
CA GLU A 17 -9.03 -21.77 4.99
C GLU A 17 -8.81 -20.35 5.53
N SER A 18 -8.06 -19.53 4.81
CA SER A 18 -7.87 -18.10 5.11
C SER A 18 -8.96 -17.20 4.56
N ASP A 19 -10.03 -17.76 3.98
CA ASP A 19 -11.13 -16.97 3.44
C ASP A 19 -11.81 -16.13 4.55
N PRO A 20 -11.96 -14.80 4.36
CA PRO A 20 -12.55 -13.96 5.39
C PRO A 20 -13.99 -14.27 5.80
N GLN A 21 -14.79 -14.80 4.88
CA GLN A 21 -16.16 -15.19 5.17
C GLN A 21 -16.16 -16.45 6.03
N THR A 22 -15.31 -17.43 5.70
CA THR A 22 -15.10 -18.67 6.47
C THR A 22 -14.59 -18.37 7.89
N LEU A 23 -13.65 -17.43 8.02
CA LEU A 23 -13.08 -17.03 9.32
C LEU A 23 -13.95 -16.04 10.11
N GLY A 24 -15.09 -15.60 9.58
CA GLY A 24 -16.00 -14.71 10.30
C GLY A 24 -15.47 -13.29 10.52
N TRP A 25 -14.48 -12.82 9.75
CA TRP A 25 -13.88 -11.49 9.95
C TRP A 25 -14.89 -10.38 9.68
N MET A 26 -15.02 -9.45 10.64
CA MET A 26 -15.86 -8.25 10.54
C MET A 26 -17.35 -8.57 10.26
N GLN A 27 -17.85 -9.70 10.75
CA GLN A 27 -19.27 -10.07 10.67
C GLN A 27 -20.01 -9.71 11.95
N GLY A 28 -21.28 -9.30 11.83
CA GLY A 28 -22.12 -8.82 12.94
C GLY A 28 -22.00 -7.31 13.20
N PHE A 29 -22.78 -6.80 14.16
CA PHE A 29 -22.75 -5.40 14.56
C PHE A 29 -22.99 -5.23 16.08
N PRO A 30 -21.96 -4.83 16.86
CA PRO A 30 -20.55 -4.75 16.46
C PRO A 30 -19.98 -6.17 16.21
N PRO A 31 -18.96 -6.33 15.34
CA PRO A 31 -18.24 -7.59 15.24
C PRO A 31 -17.64 -8.01 16.59
N PRO A 32 -17.52 -9.31 16.88
CA PRO A 32 -16.82 -9.80 18.07
C PRO A 32 -15.40 -9.25 18.18
N GLN A 33 -14.92 -9.01 19.41
CA GLN A 33 -13.61 -8.38 19.64
C GLN A 33 -12.45 -9.17 19.03
N ASP A 34 -12.50 -10.51 19.08
CA ASP A 34 -11.54 -11.44 18.48
C ASP A 34 -11.67 -11.56 16.96
N ARG A 35 -12.73 -10.98 16.36
CA ARG A 35 -13.02 -10.94 14.92
C ARG A 35 -13.04 -9.52 14.35
N THR A 36 -12.52 -8.55 15.11
CA THR A 36 -12.46 -7.14 14.73
C THR A 36 -11.08 -6.78 14.18
N ILE A 37 -11.06 -6.29 12.94
CA ILE A 37 -9.87 -5.78 12.26
C ILE A 37 -9.83 -4.26 12.44
N THR A 38 -8.68 -3.74 12.86
CA THR A 38 -8.49 -2.30 13.09
C THR A 38 -7.19 -1.80 12.48
N PHE A 39 -7.14 -0.49 12.20
CA PHE A 39 -5.92 0.17 11.79
C PHE A 39 -4.94 0.32 12.97
N GLN A 40 -5.46 0.65 14.15
CA GLN A 40 -4.72 1.04 15.35
C GLN A 40 -3.81 -0.07 15.87
N ASN A 41 -4.31 -1.31 15.91
CA ASN A 41 -3.52 -2.45 16.37
C ASN A 41 -2.71 -3.12 15.25
N GLY A 42 -2.77 -2.60 14.02
CA GLY A 42 -2.04 -3.13 12.87
C GLY A 42 -2.57 -4.45 12.31
N SER A 43 -3.70 -4.98 12.79
CA SER A 43 -4.28 -6.24 12.27
C SER A 43 -4.62 -6.16 10.77
N PHE A 44 -4.96 -4.98 10.25
CA PHE A 44 -5.28 -4.80 8.82
C PHE A 44 -4.17 -5.21 7.82
N ARG A 45 -2.95 -5.44 8.30
CA ARG A 45 -1.78 -5.87 7.51
C ARG A 45 -1.22 -7.22 7.96
N SER A 46 -1.86 -7.86 8.93
CA SER A 46 -1.50 -9.20 9.42
C SER A 46 -2.26 -10.27 8.64
N PHE A 47 -1.65 -11.44 8.48
CA PHE A 47 -2.34 -12.59 7.91
C PHE A 47 -2.98 -13.39 9.07
N PRO A 48 -4.24 -13.83 8.95
CA PRO A 48 -5.10 -13.81 7.74
C PRO A 48 -5.97 -12.56 7.55
N GLU A 49 -5.99 -11.60 8.47
CA GLU A 49 -6.89 -10.44 8.48
C GLU A 49 -6.78 -9.55 7.22
N LEU A 50 -5.58 -9.45 6.64
CA LEU A 50 -5.30 -8.67 5.44
C LEU A 50 -6.16 -9.10 4.25
N ARG A 51 -6.56 -10.39 4.19
CA ARG A 51 -7.46 -10.94 3.15
C ARG A 51 -8.81 -10.22 3.13
N TRP A 52 -9.27 -9.72 4.28
CA TRP A 52 -10.46 -8.88 4.37
C TRP A 52 -10.11 -7.40 4.21
N ALA A 53 -9.10 -6.93 4.94
CA ALA A 53 -8.80 -5.51 5.09
C ALA A 53 -8.48 -4.82 3.76
N TRP A 54 -7.73 -5.49 2.88
CA TRP A 54 -7.26 -4.91 1.63
C TRP A 54 -8.38 -4.69 0.60
N SER A 55 -9.49 -5.42 0.71
CA SER A 55 -10.73 -5.21 -0.05
C SER A 55 -11.72 -4.25 0.63
N ASN A 56 -11.43 -3.80 1.85
CA ASN A 56 -12.34 -2.99 2.67
C ASN A 56 -11.64 -1.79 3.35
N ILE A 57 -10.48 -1.37 2.83
CA ILE A 57 -9.60 -0.40 3.51
C ILE A 57 -10.30 0.94 3.81
N ARG A 58 -11.30 1.32 3.00
CA ARG A 58 -12.11 2.54 3.19
C ARG A 58 -12.92 2.54 4.50
N GLN A 59 -13.12 1.38 5.11
CA GLN A 59 -13.78 1.24 6.41
C GLN A 59 -12.80 1.40 7.58
N LEU A 60 -11.49 1.32 7.33
CA LEU A 60 -10.46 1.29 8.37
C LEU A 60 -9.69 2.61 8.48
N VAL A 61 -9.60 3.37 7.38
CA VAL A 61 -8.85 4.63 7.33
C VAL A 61 -9.60 5.69 6.53
N PRO A 62 -9.36 6.99 6.78
CA PRO A 62 -9.88 8.06 5.93
C PRO A 62 -9.46 7.88 4.48
N THR A 63 -10.40 8.03 3.56
CA THR A 63 -10.14 7.95 2.11
C THR A 63 -10.89 9.05 1.36
N VAL A 64 -10.35 9.42 0.21
CA VAL A 64 -11.02 10.31 -0.75
C VAL A 64 -11.36 9.49 -1.99
N ASN A 65 -12.56 9.68 -2.52
CA ASN A 65 -12.96 9.02 -3.75
C ASN A 65 -12.41 9.77 -4.97
N VAL A 66 -11.69 9.07 -5.83
CA VAL A 66 -11.31 9.59 -7.15
C VAL A 66 -12.45 9.28 -8.12
N TRP A 67 -13.19 10.32 -8.50
CA TRP A 67 -14.37 10.18 -9.34
C TRP A 67 -13.99 9.85 -10.80
N ARG A 68 -14.69 8.88 -11.39
CA ARG A 68 -14.47 8.44 -12.78
C ARG A 68 -15.13 9.33 -13.85
N GLY A 69 -15.87 10.37 -13.43
CA GLY A 69 -16.69 11.20 -14.32
C GLY A 69 -18.16 10.73 -14.41
N ALA A 70 -18.97 11.51 -15.14
CA ALA A 70 -20.41 11.31 -15.30
C ALA A 70 -20.77 10.30 -16.41
N GLY A 71 -19.82 10.01 -17.30
CA GLY A 71 -20.02 9.07 -18.41
C GLY A 71 -20.13 7.61 -17.99
N PRO A 72 -20.62 6.73 -18.88
CA PRO A 72 -20.60 5.29 -18.64
C PRO A 72 -19.16 4.78 -18.52
N ALA A 73 -18.98 3.66 -17.82
CA ALA A 73 -17.69 2.97 -17.84
C ALA A 73 -17.40 2.45 -19.25
N SER A 74 -16.15 2.54 -19.70
CA SER A 74 -15.73 1.93 -20.96
C SER A 74 -15.88 0.41 -20.88
N VAL A 75 -16.61 -0.17 -21.84
CA VAL A 75 -16.81 -1.61 -21.93
C VAL A 75 -15.53 -2.26 -22.46
N LEU A 76 -15.04 -3.28 -21.76
CA LEU A 76 -13.98 -4.15 -22.26
C LEU A 76 -14.60 -5.32 -23.03
N PRO A 77 -14.33 -5.47 -24.35
CA PRO A 77 -14.80 -6.63 -25.09
C PRO A 77 -14.30 -7.93 -24.45
N ARG A 78 -15.15 -8.95 -24.40
CA ARG A 78 -14.82 -10.25 -23.80
C ARG A 78 -14.55 -11.31 -24.87
N GLU A 79 -13.58 -12.17 -24.59
CA GLU A 79 -13.29 -13.38 -25.35
C GLU A 79 -12.79 -14.43 -24.36
N ASP A 80 -13.70 -14.94 -23.53
CA ASP A 80 -13.35 -15.81 -22.41
C ASP A 80 -12.61 -17.07 -22.88
N ARG A 81 -11.49 -17.36 -22.22
CA ARG A 81 -10.65 -18.53 -22.46
C ARG A 81 -10.38 -19.21 -21.13
N ASP A 82 -10.43 -20.54 -21.13
CA ASP A 82 -9.99 -21.29 -19.95
C ASP A 82 -8.46 -21.41 -19.94
N ILE A 83 -7.80 -20.40 -19.38
CA ILE A 83 -6.35 -20.41 -19.15
C ILE A 83 -6.01 -20.95 -17.76
N GLY A 84 -6.99 -21.28 -16.91
CA GLY A 84 -6.76 -21.75 -15.54
C GLY A 84 -5.98 -23.06 -15.50
N ALA A 85 -6.27 -23.96 -16.46
CA ALA A 85 -5.59 -25.24 -16.64
C ALA A 85 -4.20 -25.12 -17.30
N SER A 86 -3.75 -23.92 -17.67
CA SER A 86 -2.44 -23.75 -18.33
C SER A 86 -1.33 -24.26 -17.41
N ALA A 87 -0.61 -25.27 -17.86
CA ALA A 87 0.49 -25.87 -17.11
C ALA A 87 1.73 -24.95 -17.12
N SER A 88 2.40 -24.90 -15.99
CA SER A 88 3.71 -24.29 -15.80
C SER A 88 4.54 -25.14 -14.84
N VAL A 89 5.82 -24.81 -14.72
CA VAL A 89 6.73 -25.45 -13.77
C VAL A 89 7.33 -24.34 -12.92
N THR A 90 7.29 -24.49 -11.60
CA THR A 90 7.89 -23.54 -10.68
C THR A 90 9.41 -23.59 -10.75
N MET A 91 10.09 -22.61 -10.15
CA MET A 91 11.57 -22.58 -10.16
C MET A 91 12.21 -23.77 -9.45
N ASP A 92 11.51 -24.39 -8.50
CA ASP A 92 11.89 -25.63 -7.79
C ASP A 92 11.50 -26.91 -8.56
N GLY A 93 11.00 -26.81 -9.79
CA GLY A 93 10.70 -27.95 -10.66
C GLY A 93 9.33 -28.60 -10.42
N ARG A 94 8.48 -28.02 -9.57
CA ARG A 94 7.17 -28.57 -9.25
C ARG A 94 6.15 -28.24 -10.35
N PRO A 95 5.38 -29.21 -10.84
CA PRO A 95 4.28 -28.94 -11.76
C PRO A 95 3.25 -28.00 -11.13
N MET A 96 2.78 -27.03 -11.90
CA MET A 96 1.88 -25.98 -11.47
C MET A 96 0.84 -25.70 -12.56
N THR A 97 -0.31 -25.17 -12.18
CA THR A 97 -1.25 -24.58 -13.13
C THR A 97 -1.47 -23.11 -12.80
N PHE A 98 -1.91 -22.33 -13.78
CA PHE A 98 -2.22 -20.92 -13.54
C PHE A 98 -3.26 -20.73 -12.42
N ALA A 99 -4.30 -21.58 -12.37
CA ALA A 99 -5.28 -21.55 -11.29
C ALA A 99 -4.66 -21.83 -9.91
N ARG A 100 -3.81 -22.87 -9.79
CA ARG A 100 -3.12 -23.19 -8.53
C ARG A 100 -2.14 -22.11 -8.10
N MET A 101 -1.46 -21.46 -9.03
CA MET A 101 -0.60 -20.32 -8.72
C MET A 101 -1.38 -19.18 -8.05
N LEU A 102 -2.60 -18.88 -8.52
CA LEU A 102 -3.44 -17.86 -7.91
C LEU A 102 -3.85 -18.23 -6.48
N GLU A 103 -4.14 -19.50 -6.22
CA GLU A 103 -4.43 -20.00 -4.88
C GLU A 103 -3.21 -19.90 -3.95
N GLU A 104 -2.04 -20.41 -4.37
CA GLU A 104 -0.83 -20.40 -3.53
C GLU A 104 -0.31 -18.98 -3.24
N THR A 105 -0.67 -18.00 -4.08
CA THR A 105 -0.30 -16.59 -3.89
C THR A 105 -1.37 -15.76 -3.19
N TYR A 106 -2.46 -16.40 -2.72
CA TYR A 106 -3.61 -15.73 -2.08
C TYR A 106 -4.19 -14.59 -2.94
N ALA A 107 -4.20 -14.75 -4.26
CA ALA A 107 -4.72 -13.74 -5.16
C ALA A 107 -6.17 -13.42 -4.80
N ASP A 108 -6.48 -12.14 -4.59
CA ASP A 108 -7.87 -11.70 -4.33
C ASP A 108 -8.63 -11.44 -5.65
N GLY A 109 -7.92 -11.07 -6.72
CA GLY A 109 -8.51 -10.92 -8.04
C GLY A 109 -7.47 -10.85 -9.15
N ILE A 110 -7.88 -11.29 -10.33
CA ILE A 110 -7.06 -11.29 -11.54
C ILE A 110 -7.94 -10.94 -12.75
N ALA A 111 -7.39 -10.14 -13.65
CA ALA A 111 -7.96 -9.87 -14.97
C ALA A 111 -6.83 -9.94 -16.01
N VAL A 112 -7.00 -10.75 -17.05
CA VAL A 112 -6.03 -10.95 -18.12
C VAL A 112 -6.63 -10.43 -19.42
N LEU A 113 -5.95 -9.44 -20.00
CA LEU A 113 -6.30 -8.88 -21.30
C LEU A 113 -5.34 -9.40 -22.36
N HIS A 114 -5.87 -9.85 -23.50
CA HIS A 114 -5.10 -10.21 -24.68
C HIS A 114 -5.68 -9.48 -25.89
N ARG A 115 -4.84 -8.68 -26.57
CA ARG A 115 -5.22 -7.85 -27.73
C ARG A 115 -6.45 -6.96 -27.48
N GLY A 116 -6.48 -6.31 -26.32
CA GLY A 116 -7.56 -5.40 -25.93
C GLY A 116 -8.86 -6.09 -25.48
N LYS A 117 -8.90 -7.42 -25.44
CA LYS A 117 -10.05 -8.19 -24.98
C LYS A 117 -9.77 -8.84 -23.63
N LEU A 118 -10.77 -8.85 -22.75
CA LEU A 118 -10.73 -9.57 -21.49
C LEU A 118 -10.94 -11.07 -21.76
N ILE A 119 -9.92 -11.87 -21.46
CA ILE A 119 -9.93 -13.32 -21.74
C ILE A 119 -10.06 -14.18 -20.48
N TYR A 120 -9.75 -13.64 -19.31
CA TYR A 120 -9.85 -14.35 -18.04
C TYR A 120 -10.01 -13.36 -16.90
N GLU A 121 -10.98 -13.61 -16.03
CA GLU A 121 -11.29 -12.74 -14.89
C GLU A 121 -11.80 -13.60 -13.73
N ARG A 122 -11.19 -13.49 -12.56
CA ARG A 122 -11.60 -14.21 -11.35
C ARG A 122 -11.42 -13.33 -10.12
N TYR A 123 -12.26 -13.55 -9.12
CA TYR A 123 -12.25 -12.87 -7.84
C TYR A 123 -12.39 -13.91 -6.73
N PHE A 124 -11.69 -13.70 -5.63
CA PHE A 124 -11.58 -14.62 -4.51
C PHE A 124 -11.69 -13.86 -3.19
N GLY A 125 -11.88 -14.57 -2.07
CA GLY A 125 -11.90 -13.96 -0.74
C GLY A 125 -12.96 -12.87 -0.59
N ALA A 126 -12.56 -11.73 -0.04
CA ALA A 126 -13.44 -10.59 0.20
C ALA A 126 -13.64 -9.66 -1.02
N LEU A 127 -12.92 -9.89 -2.12
CA LEU A 127 -12.99 -9.05 -3.32
C LEU A 127 -14.19 -9.43 -4.19
N ARG A 128 -14.81 -8.42 -4.81
CA ARG A 128 -15.93 -8.57 -5.75
C ARG A 128 -15.68 -7.64 -6.94
N PRO A 129 -16.30 -7.89 -8.12
CA PRO A 129 -16.05 -7.09 -9.32
C PRO A 129 -16.24 -5.58 -9.15
N HIS A 130 -17.16 -5.16 -8.29
CA HIS A 130 -17.49 -3.76 -8.04
C HIS A 130 -16.73 -3.14 -6.85
N LYS A 131 -15.93 -3.93 -6.13
CA LYS A 131 -15.24 -3.47 -4.92
C LYS A 131 -13.81 -3.03 -5.24
N PRO A 132 -13.36 -1.88 -4.72
CA PRO A 132 -11.96 -1.49 -4.83
C PRO A 132 -11.07 -2.39 -3.96
N HIS A 133 -9.89 -2.72 -4.48
CA HIS A 133 -8.81 -3.35 -3.72
C HIS A 133 -7.68 -2.34 -3.52
N ILE A 134 -6.99 -2.38 -2.38
CA ILE A 134 -5.79 -1.56 -2.19
C ILE A 134 -4.72 -1.96 -3.20
N ALA A 135 -4.13 -0.97 -3.89
CA ALA A 135 -3.14 -1.20 -4.94
C ALA A 135 -1.69 -1.11 -4.44
N MET A 136 -1.48 -0.72 -3.18
CA MET A 136 -0.16 -0.51 -2.57
C MET A 136 0.75 0.33 -3.49
N SER A 137 1.94 -0.17 -3.79
CA SER A 137 2.92 0.55 -4.62
C SER A 137 2.56 0.66 -6.09
N VAL A 138 1.54 -0.06 -6.60
CA VAL A 138 1.04 0.13 -7.98
C VAL A 138 0.56 1.58 -8.17
N THR A 139 0.08 2.24 -7.12
CA THR A 139 -0.30 3.67 -7.12
C THR A 139 0.82 4.59 -7.61
N LYS A 140 2.10 4.23 -7.41
CA LYS A 140 3.24 5.05 -7.85
C LYS A 140 3.28 5.19 -9.37
N SER A 141 2.86 4.16 -10.11
CA SER A 141 2.78 4.19 -11.57
C SER A 141 1.80 5.25 -12.05
N PHE A 142 0.65 5.41 -11.39
CA PHE A 142 -0.33 6.46 -11.73
C PHE A 142 0.29 7.85 -11.58
N THR A 143 0.93 8.14 -10.46
CA THR A 143 1.62 9.42 -10.24
C THR A 143 2.76 9.64 -11.24
N GLY A 144 3.53 8.59 -11.54
CA GLY A 144 4.60 8.63 -12.54
C GLY A 144 4.08 8.94 -13.95
N THR A 145 2.97 8.34 -14.36
CA THR A 145 2.31 8.61 -15.65
C THR A 145 1.81 10.04 -15.73
N LEU A 146 1.14 10.54 -14.69
CA LEU A 146 0.69 11.94 -14.65
C LEU A 146 1.87 12.92 -14.72
N ALA A 147 2.95 12.65 -14.01
CA ALA A 147 4.18 13.44 -14.11
C ALA A 147 4.75 13.41 -15.54
N GLY A 148 4.76 12.24 -16.18
CA GLY A 148 5.18 12.09 -17.58
C GLY A 148 4.34 12.94 -18.55
N ILE A 149 3.01 12.94 -18.39
CA ILE A 149 2.08 13.79 -19.16
C ILE A 149 2.43 15.26 -18.95
N LEU A 150 2.58 15.71 -17.71
CA LEU A 150 2.90 17.10 -17.40
C LEU A 150 4.28 17.53 -17.92
N ILE A 151 5.26 16.62 -17.98
CA ILE A 151 6.56 16.87 -18.59
C ILE A 151 6.42 17.03 -20.11
N ALA A 152 5.66 16.16 -20.77
CA ALA A 152 5.40 16.25 -22.21
C ALA A 152 4.66 17.55 -22.58
N GLU A 153 3.77 18.02 -21.70
CA GLU A 153 3.08 19.31 -21.82
C GLU A 153 3.95 20.52 -21.44
N GLY A 154 5.21 20.32 -21.02
CA GLY A 154 6.10 21.41 -20.59
C GLY A 154 5.74 22.06 -19.26
N LYS A 155 4.79 21.50 -18.51
CA LYS A 155 4.33 22.01 -17.20
C LYS A 155 5.27 21.63 -16.05
N ILE A 156 6.06 20.57 -16.20
CA ILE A 156 7.10 20.14 -15.25
C ILE A 156 8.39 19.84 -16.01
N VAL A 157 9.54 20.24 -15.47
CA VAL A 157 10.86 19.95 -16.08
C VAL A 157 11.45 18.68 -15.46
N HIS A 158 11.95 17.77 -16.30
CA HIS A 158 12.68 16.58 -15.87
C HIS A 158 14.18 16.85 -15.90
N GLY A 159 14.88 16.61 -14.79
CA GLY A 159 16.34 16.72 -14.74
C GLY A 159 16.89 18.05 -14.19
N SER A 160 17.76 17.90 -13.18
CA SER A 160 18.51 18.90 -12.43
C SER A 160 17.69 19.90 -11.61
N ALA A 161 18.02 19.98 -10.32
CA ALA A 161 17.50 20.95 -9.39
C ALA A 161 17.82 22.37 -9.86
N ARG A 162 16.93 23.00 -10.62
CA ARG A 162 16.87 24.45 -10.73
C ARG A 162 15.84 24.95 -9.73
N ARG A 163 16.32 25.76 -8.79
CA ARG A 163 15.52 26.45 -7.79
C ARG A 163 14.44 27.27 -8.50
N SER A 164 13.19 26.89 -8.28
CA SER A 164 12.07 27.82 -8.37
C SER A 164 11.27 27.65 -7.09
N ALA A 165 11.77 28.31 -6.03
CA ALA A 165 11.00 28.62 -4.85
C ALA A 165 10.46 30.06 -5.04
N THR A 166 9.21 30.16 -5.44
CA THR A 166 8.36 31.38 -5.47
C THR A 166 6.97 30.80 -5.75
N THR A 167 5.96 30.70 -4.88
CA THR A 167 5.46 31.34 -3.64
C THR A 167 4.40 30.34 -3.13
N ALA A 168 4.13 30.02 -1.86
CA ALA A 168 3.95 30.82 -0.66
C ALA A 168 4.29 30.00 0.59
N ALA A 169 4.83 30.68 1.60
CA ALA A 169 5.11 30.14 2.91
C ALA A 169 3.84 30.12 3.78
N SER A 170 3.54 28.97 4.37
CA SER A 170 3.13 28.90 5.78
C SER A 170 3.60 27.57 6.38
N THR A 171 4.71 27.66 7.11
CA THR A 171 5.16 26.82 8.23
C THR A 171 5.34 25.30 7.99
N ALA A 172 6.59 24.85 8.18
CA ALA A 172 7.05 23.45 8.36
C ALA A 172 7.41 22.60 7.12
N ALA A 173 7.88 23.19 6.03
CA ALA A 173 8.55 22.46 4.94
C ALA A 173 10.04 22.83 4.83
N ARG A 174 10.84 22.43 5.83
CA ARG A 174 12.31 22.55 5.76
C ARG A 174 12.85 21.34 4.99
N SER A 175 13.20 21.58 3.72
CA SER A 175 14.20 20.84 2.93
C SER A 175 13.97 19.33 2.71
N TYR A 176 13.02 18.98 1.83
CA TYR A 176 13.06 17.66 1.16
C TYR A 176 13.70 17.77 -0.22
N ARG A 177 14.79 17.04 -0.43
CA ARG A 177 15.44 16.85 -1.73
C ARG A 177 14.80 15.64 -2.42
N LEU A 178 13.83 15.86 -3.30
CA LEU A 178 13.27 14.78 -4.13
C LEU A 178 14.23 14.47 -5.29
N LYS A 179 15.03 13.41 -5.14
CA LYS A 179 15.78 12.81 -6.25
C LYS A 179 14.92 11.69 -6.85
N TRP A 180 14.37 11.92 -8.03
CA TRP A 180 13.67 10.89 -8.79
C TRP A 180 14.66 10.02 -9.57
N SER A 181 14.65 8.70 -9.35
CA SER A 181 15.33 7.72 -10.18
C SER A 181 14.30 6.79 -10.83
N ARG A 182 14.48 6.46 -12.11
CA ARG A 182 13.59 5.56 -12.89
C ARG A 182 13.65 4.10 -12.42
N THR A 183 14.72 3.73 -11.72
CA THR A 183 14.82 2.49 -10.93
C THR A 183 14.53 2.82 -9.48
N SER A 184 13.86 1.95 -8.74
CA SER A 184 13.48 2.13 -7.33
C SER A 184 14.67 2.21 -6.34
N ARG A 185 15.71 2.99 -6.63
CA ARG A 185 16.83 3.30 -5.72
C ARG A 185 16.69 4.72 -5.19
N ALA A 186 15.65 4.92 -4.39
CA ALA A 186 15.62 6.02 -3.43
C ALA A 186 15.79 5.39 -2.03
N ALA A 187 17.04 5.38 -1.53
CA ALA A 187 17.31 5.08 -0.13
C ALA A 187 17.00 6.35 0.68
N ALA A 188 15.94 6.33 1.46
CA ALA A 188 15.74 7.32 2.51
C ALA A 188 16.62 6.90 3.70
N ILE A 189 17.73 7.61 3.91
CA ILE A 189 18.51 7.50 5.15
C ILE A 189 17.78 8.38 6.19
N PRO A 190 17.24 7.83 7.28
CA PRO A 190 16.67 8.64 8.35
C PRO A 190 17.79 9.49 8.97
N GLY A 191 17.66 10.82 8.90
CA GLY A 191 18.53 11.72 9.64
C GLY A 191 18.23 11.59 11.14
N ASN A 192 19.19 11.10 11.91
CA ASN A 192 19.13 11.04 13.36
C ASN A 192 19.11 12.48 13.91
N SER A 193 17.94 12.99 14.30
CA SER A 193 17.82 14.28 14.98
C SER A 193 17.89 14.09 16.49
N SER A 194 19.04 13.66 17.00
CA SER A 194 19.42 13.92 18.39
C SER A 194 19.88 15.38 18.48
N LEU A 195 18.96 16.24 18.92
CA LEU A 195 19.30 17.62 19.31
C LEU A 195 20.28 17.57 20.50
N PRO A 196 21.46 18.21 20.44
CA PRO A 196 22.25 18.44 21.64
C PRO A 196 21.53 19.45 22.53
N ALA A 197 21.25 19.05 23.77
CA ALA A 197 20.75 19.94 24.79
C ALA A 197 21.77 21.06 25.04
N THR A 198 21.38 22.31 24.76
CA THR A 198 22.13 23.49 25.18
C THR A 198 22.05 23.65 26.70
N PRO A 199 23.17 23.84 27.40
CA PRO A 199 23.13 24.09 28.84
C PRO A 199 22.53 25.47 29.11
N ARG A 200 21.44 25.51 29.89
CA ARG A 200 20.88 26.75 30.45
C ARG A 200 21.93 27.38 31.37
N CYS A 201 22.39 28.58 31.03
CA CYS A 201 23.05 29.48 31.96
C CYS A 201 22.08 29.80 33.10
N GLN A 202 22.27 29.19 34.27
CA GLN A 202 21.63 29.64 35.51
C GLN A 202 22.38 30.87 36.01
N GLY A 203 21.72 32.03 35.97
CA GLY A 203 22.19 33.23 36.63
C GLY A 203 22.13 33.07 38.14
N ARG A 204 23.26 33.30 38.82
CA ARG A 204 23.34 33.44 40.28
C ARG A 204 22.60 34.72 40.72
N PRO A 205 21.73 34.69 41.74
CA PRO A 205 21.34 35.88 42.47
C PRO A 205 22.42 36.21 43.51
N THR A 206 22.97 37.42 43.44
CA THR A 206 23.82 38.03 44.47
C THR A 206 22.97 38.36 45.69
N ALA A 207 23.34 37.80 46.85
CA ALA A 207 22.75 38.16 48.14
C ALA A 207 23.34 39.49 48.62
N ILE A 208 22.46 40.39 49.09
CA ILE A 208 22.81 41.65 49.75
C ILE A 208 22.39 41.53 51.22
N ASN A 209 23.38 41.54 52.11
CA ASN A 209 23.36 41.86 53.55
C ASN A 209 24.84 42.19 53.84
N GLY A 210 25.27 43.35 54.33
CA GLY A 210 24.66 44.26 55.29
C GLY A 210 25.51 44.19 56.56
N GLY A 211 26.57 45.01 56.63
CA GLY A 211 27.53 45.13 57.73
C GLY A 211 28.60 46.16 57.41
#